data_AF-A0A7C5K2F4-F1
#
_entry.id   AF-A0A7C5K2F4-F1
#
_cell.length_a   1.000
_cell.length_b   1.000
_cell.length_c   1.000
_cell.angle_alpha   90.00
_cell.angle_beta   90.00
_cell.angle_gamma   90.00
#
_symmetry.space_group_name_H-M   'P 1'
#
loop_
_entity.id
_entity.type
_entity.pdbx_description
1 polymer ?
#
loop_
_entity_poly.entity_id
_entity_poly.type
_entity_poly.pdbx_seq_one_letter_code
_entity_poly.pdbx_strand_id
1 'polypeptide(L)'
;MYKFAREQKILEIGTVKVGGQIGENPTVIIPTIFYDGHAIVDDKNNTFDAAKAEALINEVETVGDETGNPCIFQVVGVTEELMPKCLDFVSEHTDRPFI
;
A
#
# COMPACT_ATOMS: atom_id res chain seq x y z
N MET A 1 15.59 23.48 9.73
CA MET A 1 14.79 22.23 9.71
C MET A 1 13.99 22.17 10.99
N TYR A 2 12.68 21.98 10.92
CA TYR A 2 11.84 21.93 12.11
C TYR A 2 12.13 20.63 12.88
N LYS A 3 12.21 20.70 14.22
CA LYS A 3 12.45 19.54 15.09
C LYS A 3 11.36 19.50 16.15
N PHE A 4 10.73 18.34 16.32
CA PHE A 4 9.73 18.17 17.37
C PHE A 4 10.42 18.14 18.73
N ALA A 5 9.88 18.89 19.71
CA ALA A 5 10.37 18.88 21.09
C ALA A 5 10.10 17.56 21.80
N ARG A 6 9.00 16.89 21.44
CA ARG A 6 8.67 15.55 21.94
C ARG A 6 9.48 14.51 21.18
N GLU A 7 9.97 13.51 21.91
CA GLU A 7 10.56 12.30 21.32
C GLU A 7 9.55 11.63 20.37
N GLN A 8 9.99 11.40 19.14
CA GLN A 8 9.19 10.74 18.11
C GLN A 8 9.41 9.24 18.20
N LYS A 9 8.33 8.47 18.03
CA LYS A 9 8.41 7.01 17.95
C LYS A 9 8.71 6.59 16.53
N ILE A 10 9.43 5.49 16.40
CA ILE A 10 9.61 4.77 15.14
C ILE A 10 8.95 3.40 15.31
N LEU A 11 8.06 3.06 14.38
CA LEU A 11 7.42 1.76 14.30
C LEU A 11 8.00 1.03 13.09
N GLU A 12 8.26 -0.26 13.22
CA GLU A 12 8.65 -1.14 12.12
C GLU A 12 7.48 -2.07 11.82
N ILE A 13 6.96 -1.97 10.59
CA ILE A 13 5.81 -2.73 10.09
C ILE A 13 6.32 -3.49 8.88
N GLY A 14 6.51 -4.81 9.01
CA GLY A 14 7.23 -5.59 8.00
C GLY A 14 8.59 -4.98 7.72
N THR A 15 8.82 -4.53 6.49
CA THR A 15 10.07 -3.89 6.04
C THR A 15 10.05 -2.36 6.11
N VAL A 16 8.94 -1.75 6.56
CA VAL A 16 8.71 -0.29 6.52
C VAL A 16 8.87 0.35 7.89
N LYS A 17 9.66 1.43 7.97
CA LYS A 17 9.79 2.27 9.16
C LYS A 17 8.91 3.51 9.07
N VAL A 18 8.08 3.73 10.08
CA VAL A 18 7.15 4.86 10.16
C VAL A 18 7.48 5.73 11.36
N GLY A 19 7.64 7.04 11.14
CA GLY A 19 7.89 8.03 12.20
C GLY A 19 9.34 8.51 12.24
N GLY A 20 9.75 9.05 13.40
CA GLY A 20 11.03 9.73 13.59
C GLY A 20 10.95 11.26 13.40
N GLN A 21 12.09 11.92 13.53
CA GLN A 21 12.22 13.36 13.30
C GLN A 21 12.14 13.70 11.80
N ILE A 22 11.88 14.97 11.49
CA ILE A 22 11.87 15.43 10.09
C ILE A 22 13.26 15.17 9.47
N GLY A 23 13.27 14.40 8.38
CA GLY A 23 14.49 14.01 7.67
C GLY A 23 15.18 12.74 8.17
N GLU A 24 14.65 12.08 9.21
CA GLU A 24 15.22 10.84 9.74
C GLU A 24 14.86 9.62 8.89
N ASN A 25 13.59 9.52 8.46
CA ASN A 25 13.10 8.48 7.56
C ASN A 25 12.38 9.13 6.36
N PRO A 26 12.38 8.49 5.18
CA PRO A 26 11.56 8.92 4.05
C PRO A 26 10.07 8.89 4.40
N THR A 27 9.27 9.69 3.70
CA THR A 27 7.81 9.66 3.82
C THR A 27 7.28 8.32 3.33
N VAL A 28 6.44 7.67 4.14
CA VAL A 28 5.74 6.44 3.76
C VAL A 28 4.52 6.80 2.92
N ILE A 29 4.35 6.14 1.78
CA ILE A 29 3.21 6.31 0.87
C ILE A 29 2.19 5.20 1.12
N ILE A 30 0.90 5.54 1.13
CA ILE A 30 -0.18 4.56 1.28
C ILE A 30 -1.00 4.54 -0.02
N PRO A 31 -0.58 3.75 -1.03
CA PRO A 31 -1.34 3.56 -2.25
C PRO A 31 -2.61 2.73 -1.99
N THR A 32 -3.76 3.18 -2.49
CA THR A 32 -5.02 2.44 -2.37
C THR A 32 -5.29 1.62 -3.62
N ILE A 33 -5.66 0.35 -3.46
CA ILE A 33 -6.05 -0.56 -4.56
C ILE A 33 -7.44 -1.16 -4.29
N PHE A 34 -8.15 -1.54 -5.37
CA PHE A 34 -9.51 -2.10 -5.36
C PHE A 34 -10.62 -1.27 -4.70
N TYR A 35 -10.44 0.05 -4.58
CA TYR A 35 -11.45 0.95 -4.02
C TYR A 35 -12.74 1.04 -4.86
N ASP A 36 -13.81 1.57 -4.28
CA ASP A 36 -15.10 1.75 -4.97
C ASP A 36 -14.96 2.63 -6.22
N GLY A 37 -15.50 2.15 -7.34
CA GLY A 37 -15.34 2.78 -8.66
C GLY A 37 -13.97 2.61 -9.31
N HIS A 38 -13.06 1.81 -8.73
CA HIS A 38 -11.78 1.51 -9.36
C HIS A 38 -12.01 0.70 -10.65
N ALA A 39 -11.51 1.20 -11.78
CA ALA A 39 -11.76 0.65 -13.12
C ALA A 39 -11.31 -0.81 -13.34
N ILE A 40 -10.54 -1.38 -12.41
CA ILE A 40 -10.11 -2.79 -12.45
C ILE A 40 -11.07 -3.70 -11.68
N VAL A 41 -12.05 -3.18 -10.94
CA VAL A 41 -12.97 -3.95 -10.09
C VAL A 41 -14.33 -4.09 -10.78
N ASP A 42 -14.88 -5.30 -10.74
CA ASP A 42 -16.27 -5.62 -11.07
C ASP A 42 -16.94 -6.16 -9.80
N ASP A 43 -17.56 -5.26 -9.06
CA ASP A 43 -18.25 -5.51 -7.79
C ASP A 43 -19.51 -6.37 -7.96
N LYS A 44 -20.19 -6.26 -9.12
CA LYS A 44 -21.37 -7.06 -9.46
C LYS A 44 -21.03 -8.53 -9.63
N ASN A 45 -19.84 -8.81 -10.15
CA ASN A 45 -19.35 -10.18 -10.36
C ASN A 45 -18.36 -10.63 -9.29
N ASN A 46 -18.05 -9.80 -8.28
CA ASN A 46 -17.03 -10.07 -7.25
C ASN A 46 -15.68 -10.49 -7.84
N THR A 47 -15.21 -9.77 -8.87
CA THR A 47 -13.93 -10.02 -9.56
C THR A 47 -13.15 -8.72 -9.78
N PHE A 48 -11.87 -8.86 -10.13
CA PHE A 48 -11.04 -7.76 -10.60
C PHE A 48 -10.08 -8.22 -11.69
N ASP A 49 -9.54 -7.28 -12.46
CA ASP A 49 -8.54 -7.51 -13.50
C ASP A 49 -7.15 -7.71 -12.84
N ALA A 50 -6.77 -8.98 -12.66
CA ALA A 50 -5.52 -9.37 -12.01
C ALA A 50 -4.28 -8.80 -12.70
N ALA A 51 -4.25 -8.80 -14.04
CA ALA A 51 -3.10 -8.30 -14.79
C ALA A 51 -2.89 -6.79 -14.58
N LYS A 52 -3.99 -6.02 -14.53
CA LYS A 52 -3.90 -4.59 -14.21
C LYS A 52 -3.56 -4.33 -12.74
N ALA A 53 -4.08 -5.15 -11.83
CA ALA A 53 -3.76 -5.05 -10.41
C ALA A 53 -2.26 -5.27 -10.16
N GLU A 54 -1.68 -6.32 -10.74
CA GLU A 54 -0.24 -6.60 -10.67
C GLU A 54 0.58 -5.47 -11.31
N ALA A 55 0.16 -4.94 -12.46
CA ALA A 55 0.84 -3.82 -13.10
C ALA A 55 0.88 -2.56 -12.21
N LEU A 56 -0.23 -2.24 -11.52
CA LEU A 56 -0.29 -1.11 -10.58
C LEU A 56 0.58 -1.33 -9.35
N ILE A 57 0.62 -2.55 -8.79
CA ILE A 57 1.51 -2.89 -7.67
C ILE A 57 2.97 -2.67 -8.08
N ASN A 58 3.37 -3.23 -9.22
CA ASN A 58 4.71 -3.09 -9.76
C ASN A 58 5.10 -1.63 -10.06
N GLU A 59 4.16 -0.84 -10.59
CA GLU A 59 4.37 0.59 -10.84
C GLU A 59 4.67 1.34 -9.53
N VAL A 60 3.89 1.10 -8.49
CA VAL A 60 4.11 1.75 -7.19
C VAL A 60 5.45 1.34 -6.57
N GLU A 61 5.80 0.05 -6.64
CA GLU A 61 7.09 -0.42 -6.13
C GLU A 61 8.27 0.18 -6.92
N THR A 62 8.16 0.23 -8.24
CA THR A 62 9.18 0.85 -9.11
C THR A 62 9.39 2.32 -8.74
N VAL A 63 8.30 3.09 -8.60
CA VAL A 63 8.38 4.50 -8.19
C VAL A 63 8.92 4.62 -6.76
N GLY A 64 8.56 3.72 -5.86
CA GLY A 64 9.09 3.67 -4.50
C GLY A 64 10.60 3.46 -4.47
N ASP A 65 11.12 2.57 -5.31
CA ASP A 65 12.55 2.30 -5.44
C ASP A 65 13.32 3.46 -6.08
N GLU A 66 12.73 4.14 -7.07
CA GLU A 66 13.32 5.32 -7.71
C GLU A 66 13.37 6.55 -6.79
N THR A 67 12.36 6.72 -5.94
CA THR A 67 12.23 7.89 -5.04
C THR A 67 12.82 7.65 -3.65
N GLY A 68 13.02 6.38 -3.27
CA GLY A 68 13.40 5.96 -1.93
C GLY A 68 12.24 6.02 -0.92
N ASN A 69 11.00 6.22 -1.37
CA ASN A 69 9.83 6.26 -0.53
C ASN A 69 9.27 4.84 -0.30
N PRO A 70 9.24 4.32 0.94
CA PRO A 70 8.59 3.04 1.22
C PRO A 70 7.06 3.19 1.10
N CYS A 71 6.37 2.08 0.84
CA CYS A 71 4.91 2.05 0.76
C CYS A 71 4.27 0.98 1.66
N ILE A 72 3.02 1.24 2.04
CA ILE A 72 2.12 0.27 2.69
C ILE A 72 0.81 0.28 1.90
N PHE A 73 0.43 -0.82 1.26
CA PHE A 73 -0.78 -0.85 0.45
C PHE A 73 -2.04 -0.76 1.31
N GLN A 74 -2.99 0.08 0.92
CA GLN A 74 -4.34 0.04 1.46
C GLN A 74 -5.19 -0.82 0.53
N VAL A 75 -5.63 -1.97 1.03
CA VAL A 75 -6.42 -2.93 0.27
C VAL A 75 -7.88 -2.73 0.62
N VAL A 76 -8.69 -2.39 -0.39
CA VAL A 76 -10.13 -2.25 -0.22
C VAL A 76 -10.83 -3.49 -0.76
N GLY A 77 -11.87 -3.93 -0.06
CA GLY A 77 -12.83 -4.91 -0.57
C GLY A 77 -14.21 -4.28 -0.53
N VAL A 78 -14.76 -3.95 -1.70
CA VAL A 78 -16.06 -3.28 -1.80
C VAL A 78 -17.25 -4.19 -1.43
N THR A 79 -17.00 -5.50 -1.35
CA THR A 79 -17.94 -6.51 -0.86
C THR A 79 -17.24 -7.50 0.08
N GLU A 80 -18.02 -8.18 0.92
CA GLU A 80 -17.52 -9.24 1.81
C GLU A 80 -16.85 -10.39 1.04
N GLU A 81 -17.31 -10.68 -0.18
CA GLU A 81 -16.74 -11.74 -1.02
C GLU A 81 -15.44 -11.29 -1.71
N LEU A 82 -15.33 -10.01 -2.05
CA LEU A 82 -14.16 -9.49 -2.75
C LEU A 82 -12.97 -9.26 -1.81
N MET A 83 -13.22 -8.83 -0.56
CA MET A 83 -12.17 -8.57 0.43
C MET A 83 -11.13 -9.70 0.57
N PRO A 84 -11.50 -10.97 0.83
CA PRO A 84 -10.51 -12.04 0.94
C PRO A 84 -9.73 -12.25 -0.37
N LYS A 85 -10.38 -12.17 -1.53
CA LYS A 85 -9.71 -12.31 -2.84
C LYS A 85 -8.66 -11.22 -3.07
N CYS A 86 -8.98 -9.99 -2.68
CA CYS A 86 -8.07 -8.85 -2.78
C CYS A 86 -6.87 -8.98 -1.83
N LEU A 87 -7.11 -9.40 -0.59
CA LEU A 87 -6.05 -9.62 0.40
C LEU A 87 -5.11 -10.75 -0.04
N ASP A 88 -5.67 -11.89 -0.47
CA ASP A 88 -4.89 -13.03 -0.96
C ASP A 88 -4.03 -12.61 -2.15
N PHE A 89 -4.63 -11.93 -3.13
CA PHE A 89 -3.91 -11.44 -4.31
C PHE A 89 -2.75 -10.50 -3.94
N VAL A 90 -2.98 -9.50 -3.10
CA VAL A 90 -1.90 -8.58 -2.70
C VAL A 90 -0.79 -9.32 -1.95
N SER A 91 -1.15 -10.26 -1.07
CA SER A 91 -0.17 -11.06 -0.32
C SER A 91 0.70 -11.97 -1.20
N GLU A 92 0.20 -12.36 -2.38
CA GLU A 92 0.93 -13.19 -3.35
C GLU A 92 1.80 -12.35 -4.30
N HIS A 93 1.53 -11.05 -4.47
CA HIS A 93 2.15 -10.21 -5.50
C HIS A 93 3.03 -9.08 -4.94
N THR A 94 3.14 -8.92 -3.63
CA THR A 94 4.07 -7.97 -3.00
C THR A 94 4.46 -8.40 -1.59
N ASP A 95 5.72 -8.16 -1.23
CA ASP A 95 6.23 -8.32 0.14
C ASP A 95 6.01 -7.06 1.01
N ARG A 96 5.41 -6.00 0.44
CA ARG A 96 5.13 -4.76 1.18
C ARG A 96 3.97 -4.98 2.16
N PRO A 97 4.01 -4.35 3.34
CA PRO A 97 2.89 -4.44 4.27
C PRO A 97 1.61 -3.87 3.66
N PHE A 98 0.47 -4.34 4.14
CA PHE A 98 -0.83 -3.81 3.75
C PHE A 98 -1.81 -3.69 4.92
N ILE A 99 -2.84 -2.85 4.73
CA ILE A 99 -3.92 -2.54 5.69
C ILE A 99 -5.27 -2.80 5.02
#